data_AF-A0A7X2SZ78-F1
#
_entry.id   AF-A0A7X2SZ78-F1
#
_cell.length_a   1.000
_cell.length_b   1.000
_cell.length_c   1.000
_cell.angle_alpha   90.00
_cell.angle_beta   90.00
_cell.angle_gamma   90.00
#
_symmetry.space_group_name_H-M   'P 1'
#
loop_
_entity.id
_entity.type
_entity.pdbx_description
1 polymer ?
#
loop_
_entity_poly.entity_id
_entity_poly.type
_entity_poly.pdbx_seq_one_letter_code
_entity_poly.pdbx_strand_id
1 'polypeptide(L)' 'MELTAQYRRMLGALLPRGPAWDSEDLLLTGLAPSLAEVHGRGDALMLETDPHSVTELIDRYENISGLP' A
#
# COMPACT_ATOMS: atom_id res chain seq x y z
N MET A 1 -6.39 7.90 -6.26
CA MET A 1 -5.84 9.09 -6.95
C MET A 1 -5.16 10.06 -5.99
N GLU A 2 -5.79 10.46 -4.89
CA GLU A 2 -5.14 11.32 -3.87
C GLU A 2 -3.85 10.70 -3.27
N LEU A 3 -3.91 9.44 -2.83
CA LEU A 3 -2.73 8.74 -2.29
C LEU A 3 -1.59 8.64 -3.31
N THR A 4 -1.88 8.41 -4.58
CA THR A 4 -0.89 8.39 -5.67
C THR A 4 -0.16 9.74 -5.77
N ALA A 5 -0.90 10.85 -5.75
CA ALA A 5 -0.29 12.18 -5.78
C ALA A 5 0.53 12.47 -4.52
N GLN A 6 0.07 12.01 -3.34
CA GLN A 6 0.81 12.12 -2.09
C GLN A 6 2.12 11.33 -2.15
N TYR A 7 2.08 10.06 -2.56
CA TYR A 7 3.28 9.23 -2.72
C TYR A 7 4.26 9.81 -3.75
N ARG A 8 3.78 10.33 -4.88
CA ARG A 8 4.65 11.00 -5.86
C ARG A 8 5.38 12.20 -5.23
N ARG A 9 4.68 13.05 -4.46
CA ARG A 9 5.31 14.18 -3.75
C ARG A 9 6.32 13.71 -2.71
N MET A 10 5.98 12.70 -1.91
CA MET A 10 6.87 12.14 -0.90
C MET A 10 8.14 11.54 -1.51
N LEU A 11 7.99 10.76 -2.59
CA LEU A 11 9.10 10.18 -3.34
C LEU A 11 10.02 11.27 -3.93
N GLY A 12 9.43 12.34 -4.50
CA GLY A 12 10.20 13.49 -4.97
C GLY A 12 10.99 14.19 -3.86
N ALA A 13 10.43 14.28 -2.65
CA ALA A 13 11.12 14.87 -1.50
C ALA A 13 12.29 14.01 -0.96
N LEU A 14 12.30 12.71 -1.27
CA LEU A 14 13.37 11.78 -0.88
C LEU A 14 14.52 11.73 -1.89
N LEU A 15 14.37 12.37 -3.05
CA LEU A 15 15.44 12.42 -4.04
C LEU A 15 16.68 13.15 -3.49
N PRO A 16 17.88 12.66 -3.78
CA PRO A 16 19.10 13.40 -3.47
C PRO A 16 19.13 14.74 -4.21
N ARG A 17 19.86 15.70 -3.66
CA ARG A 17 20.06 17.00 -4.32
C ARG A 17 20.96 16.86 -5.54
N GLY A 18 20.66 17.60 -6.61
CA GLY A 18 21.52 17.74 -7.78
C GLY A 18 20.80 17.43 -9.10
N PRO A 19 21.41 17.78 -10.24
CA PRO A 19 20.78 17.74 -11.56
C PRO A 19 20.54 16.33 -12.09
N ALA A 20 21.06 15.29 -11.42
CA ALA A 20 20.85 13.90 -11.80
C ALA A 20 19.46 13.38 -11.41
N TRP A 21 18.73 14.10 -10.56
CA TRP A 21 17.44 13.65 -10.01
C TRP A 21 16.34 14.64 -10.41
N ASP A 22 15.42 14.17 -11.25
CA ASP A 22 14.26 14.93 -11.67
C ASP A 22 13.01 14.44 -10.91
N SER A 23 12.24 15.37 -10.36
CA SER A 23 10.95 15.07 -9.75
C SER A 23 9.90 14.56 -10.76
N GLU A 24 10.13 14.76 -12.06
CA GLU A 24 9.31 14.21 -13.14
C GLU A 24 9.81 12.85 -13.66
N ASP A 25 10.80 12.25 -12.99
CA ASP A 25 11.31 10.93 -13.35
C ASP A 25 10.17 9.89 -13.41
N LEU A 26 10.15 9.13 -14.51
CA LEU A 26 9.14 8.11 -14.80
C LEU A 26 9.12 6.99 -13.76
N LEU A 27 10.26 6.70 -13.10
CA LEU A 27 10.33 5.75 -12.01
C LEU A 27 9.46 6.19 -10.83
N LEU A 28 9.50 7.48 -10.45
CA LEU A 28 8.66 8.00 -9.37
C LEU A 28 7.19 7.98 -9.75
N THR A 29 6.89 8.27 -11.02
CA THR A 29 5.54 8.23 -11.58
C THR A 29 4.98 6.81 -11.60
N GLY A 30 5.81 5.78 -11.85
CA GLY A 30 5.42 4.38 -11.81
C GLY A 30 5.32 3.78 -10.41
N LEU A 31 6.19 4.18 -9.48
CA LEU A 31 6.18 3.66 -8.11
C LEU A 31 5.02 4.19 -7.27
N ALA A 32 4.65 5.46 -7.45
CA ALA A 32 3.58 6.09 -6.69
C ALA A 32 2.22 5.36 -6.74
N PRO A 33 1.70 4.91 -7.89
CA PRO A 33 0.45 4.16 -7.93
C PRO A 33 0.56 2.79 -7.26
N SER A 34 1.67 2.06 -7.43
CA SER A 34 1.87 0.77 -6.76
C SER A 34 1.89 0.91 -5.23
N LEU A 35 2.53 1.96 -4.69
CA LEU A 35 2.50 2.24 -3.26
C LEU A 35 1.10 2.60 -2.77
N ALA A 36 0.33 3.36 -3.56
CA ALA A 36 -1.06 3.69 -3.23
C ALA A 36 -1.96 2.46 -3.20
N GLU A 37 -1.77 1.51 -4.12
CA GLU A 37 -2.51 0.24 -4.12
C GLU A 37 -2.18 -0.61 -2.89
N VAL A 38 -0.90 -0.76 -2.55
CA VAL A 38 -0.48 -1.49 -1.34
C VAL A 38 -1.03 -0.84 -0.06
N HIS A 39 -1.01 0.50 0.02
CA HIS A 39 -1.64 1.22 1.13
C HIS A 39 -3.12 0.88 1.24
N GLY A 40 -3.88 1.03 0.15
CA GLY A 40 -5.31 0.74 0.14
C GLY A 40 -5.62 -0.73 0.48
N ARG A 41 -4.77 -1.66 0.05
CA ARG A 41 -4.90 -3.08 0.43
C ARG A 41 -4.62 -3.29 1.93
N GLY A 42 -3.66 -2.58 2.49
CA GLY A 42 -3.39 -2.57 3.93
C GLY A 42 -4.59 -2.06 4.75
N ASP A 43 -5.22 -0.98 4.30
CA ASP A 43 -6.44 -0.47 4.96
C ASP A 43 -7.59 -1.47 4.86
N ALA A 44 -7.78 -2.10 3.70
CA ALA A 44 -8.81 -3.14 3.52
C ALA A 44 -8.57 -4.34 4.44
N LEU A 45 -7.32 -4.77 4.61
CA LEU A 45 -6.94 -5.85 5.53
C LEU A 45 -7.30 -5.56 6.98
N MET A 46 -7.37 -4.30 7.41
CA MET A 46 -7.79 -3.97 8.78
C MET A 46 -9.21 -4.43 9.07
N LEU A 47 -10.10 -4.43 8.07
CA LEU A 47 -11.48 -4.93 8.19
C LEU A 47 -11.53 -6.44 8.44
N GLU A 48 -10.49 -7.17 8.05
CA GLU A 48 -10.38 -8.62 8.23
C GLU A 48 -9.91 -9.01 9.64
N THR A 49 -9.61 -8.01 10.49
CA THR A 49 -9.36 -8.22 11.91
C THR A 49 -10.66 -8.58 12.66
N ASP A 50 -11.83 -8.27 12.09
CA ASP A 50 -13.11 -8.76 12.59
C ASP A 50 -13.43 -10.13 11.96
N PRO A 51 -13.47 -11.22 12.75
CA PRO A 51 -13.79 -12.54 12.24
C PRO A 51 -15.21 -12.67 11.66
N HIS A 52 -16.11 -11.72 11.91
CA HIS A 52 -17.46 -11.75 11.33
C HIS A 52 -17.51 -11.26 9.87
N SER A 53 -16.49 -10.54 9.39
CA SER A 53 -16.43 -9.97 8.04
C SER A 53 -15.20 -10.41 7.23
N VAL A 54 -14.42 -11.35 7.77
CA VAL A 54 -13.17 -11.83 7.16
C VAL A 54 -13.40 -12.61 5.87
N THR A 55 -12.51 -12.46 4.88
CA THR A 55 -12.52 -13.27 3.65
C THR A 55 -11.16 -13.92 3.38
N GLU A 56 -10.08 -13.13 3.36
CA GLU A 56 -8.71 -13.60 3.11
C GLU A 56 -8.09 -14.24 4.34
N LEU A 57 -8.38 -13.76 5.55
CA LEU A 57 -7.82 -14.33 6.78
C LEU A 57 -8.63 -15.51 7.35
N ILE A 58 -9.61 -16.05 6.64
CA ILE A 58 -10.51 -17.11 7.14
C ILE A 58 -9.73 -18.36 7.59
N ASP A 59 -8.81 -18.84 6.76
CA ASP A 59 -7.97 -20.01 7.06
C ASP A 59 -7.20 -19.86 8.38
N ARG A 60 -6.76 -18.62 8.68
CA ARG A 60 -6.05 -18.31 9.92
C ARG A 60 -6.98 -18.38 11.13
N TYR A 61 -8.19 -17.85 11.02
CA TYR A 61 -9.16 -17.92 12.11
C TYR A 61 -9.64 -19.34 12.34
N GLU A 62 -9.89 -20.11 11.28
CA GLU A 62 -10.27 -21.52 11.37
C GLU A 62 -9.22 -22.32 12.13
N ASN A 63 -7.94 -22.15 11.77
CA ASN A 63 -6.83 -22.78 12.48
C ASN A 63 -6.75 -22.38 13.97
N ILE A 64 -6.88 -21.09 14.31
CA ILE A 64 -6.82 -20.63 15.72
C ILE A 64 -8.00 -21.16 16.55
N SER A 65 -9.17 -21.33 15.92
CA SER A 65 -10.39 -21.80 16.58
C SER A 65 -10.54 -23.33 16.57
N GLY A 66 -9.60 -24.07 15.96
CA GLY A 66 -9.68 -25.52 15.83
C GLY A 66 -10.78 -25.99 14.89
N LEU A 67 -11.18 -25.12 13.96
CA LEU A 67 -12.09 -25.44 12.86
C LEU A 67 -11.28 -26.05 11.69
N PRO A 68 -11.92 -26.90 10.86
CA PRO A 68 -11.26 -27.58 9.74
C PRO A 68 -10.64 -26.63 8.73
#